data_AF-A0A2N5GI66-F1
#
_entry.id   AF-A0A2N5GI66-F1
#
_cell.length_a   1.000
_cell.length_b   1.000
_cell.length_c   1.000
_cell.angle_alpha   90.00
_cell.angle_beta   90.00
_cell.angle_gamma   90.00
#
_symmetry.space_group_name_H-M   'P 1'
#
loop_
_entity.id
_entity.type
_entity.pdbx_description
1 polymer ?
#
loop_
_entity_poly.entity_id
_entity_poly.type
_entity_poly.pdbx_seq_one_letter_code
_entity_poly.pdbx_strand_id
1 'polypeptide(L)'
;MKKLNFLTLLIVVLIIAACSPKVNNDETSGNNNKAEPSIKTSNEDKESVVDEKPHEENKENKSAEDQASEEPNQANEVNKNNVNTDINTKQVEFSGQIDQTSIEVITSEGTPLALRIENFGENVDFGALNAGDRAEVEYYTNEHGQNMLTNFVITE
;
A
#
# COMPACT_ATOMS: atom_id res chain seq x y z
N MET A 1 -46.39 -0.93 0.59
CA MET A 1 -45.92 0.33 1.21
C MET A 1 -45.51 0.05 2.65
N LYS A 2 -44.23 -0.20 2.91
CA LYS A 2 -43.70 -0.40 4.27
C LYS A 2 -43.11 0.93 4.74
N LYS A 3 -43.79 1.60 5.69
CA LYS A 3 -43.27 2.77 6.39
C LYS A 3 -42.32 2.25 7.46
N LEU A 4 -41.01 2.37 7.24
CA LEU A 4 -39.99 1.94 8.19
C LEU A 4 -39.47 3.16 8.97
N ASN A 5 -39.39 2.96 10.28
CA ASN A 5 -39.21 3.95 11.34
C ASN A 5 -37.91 4.74 11.20
N PHE A 6 -38.01 6.05 10.94
CA PHE A 6 -36.86 6.98 10.86
C PHE A 6 -36.56 7.68 12.20
N LEU A 7 -37.24 7.32 13.30
CA LEU A 7 -37.25 8.11 14.54
C LEU A 7 -36.26 7.63 15.62
N THR A 8 -35.58 6.49 15.46
CA THR A 8 -34.71 5.92 16.50
C THR A 8 -33.24 6.34 16.44
N LEU A 9 -32.81 7.09 15.41
CA LEU A 9 -31.40 7.45 15.23
C LEU A 9 -30.95 8.73 15.97
N LEU A 10 -31.84 9.44 16.68
CA LEU A 10 -31.50 10.75 17.26
C LEU A 10 -30.92 10.70 18.69
N ILE A 11 -30.98 9.55 19.40
CA ILE A 11 -30.66 9.50 20.84
C ILE A 11 -29.19 9.17 21.15
N VAL A 12 -28.41 8.67 20.19
CA VAL A 12 -27.02 8.21 20.43
C VAL A 12 -25.98 9.35 20.32
N VAL A 13 -26.35 10.54 19.86
CA VAL A 13 -25.42 11.66 19.62
C VAL A 13 -25.06 12.48 20.89
N LEU A 14 -25.59 12.13 22.06
CA LEU A 14 -25.47 12.97 23.27
C LEU A 14 -24.37 12.60 24.29
N ILE A 15 -23.44 11.69 24.00
CA ILE A 15 -22.48 11.20 25.04
C ILE A 15 -20.99 11.34 24.65
N ILE A 16 -20.56 12.47 24.06
CA ILE A 16 -19.12 12.73 23.86
C ILE A 16 -18.71 14.16 24.24
N ALA A 17 -19.09 14.60 25.44
CA ALA A 17 -18.58 15.85 26.02
C ALA A 17 -18.16 15.65 27.49
N ALA A 18 -17.04 14.95 27.72
CA ALA A 18 -16.23 15.08 28.95
C ALA A 18 -14.92 14.30 28.84
N CYS A 19 -13.95 14.81 28.09
CA CYS A 19 -12.55 14.49 28.36
C CYS A 19 -11.71 15.75 28.10
N SER A 20 -11.62 16.60 29.12
CA SER A 20 -10.70 17.74 29.12
C SER A 20 -9.31 17.24 29.52
N PRO A 21 -8.26 17.42 28.71
CA PRO A 21 -6.91 17.16 29.16
C PRO A 21 -6.50 18.23 30.18
N LYS A 22 -6.06 17.78 31.35
CA LYS A 22 -5.52 18.62 32.43
C LYS A 22 -4.16 19.15 31.98
N VAL A 23 -4.09 20.45 31.67
CA VAL A 23 -2.83 21.17 31.45
C VAL A 23 -2.16 21.34 32.83
N ASN A 24 -1.01 20.69 33.02
CA ASN A 24 -0.13 20.98 34.15
C ASN A 24 0.79 22.13 33.75
N ASN A 25 0.54 23.30 34.34
CA ASN A 25 1.53 24.38 34.42
C ASN A 25 2.48 24.03 35.57
N ASP A 26 3.71 23.67 35.25
CA ASP A 26 4.81 23.72 36.20
C ASP A 26 5.69 24.92 35.82
N GLU A 27 5.42 26.04 36.48
CA GLU A 27 6.32 27.18 36.53
C GLU A 27 7.46 26.84 37.49
N THR A 28 8.66 26.61 36.96
CA THR A 28 9.88 26.85 37.74
C THR A 28 10.73 27.93 37.08
N SER A 29 10.87 28.98 37.87
CA SER A 29 11.54 30.25 37.69
C SER A 29 13.07 30.16 37.71
N GLY A 30 13.72 31.06 36.97
CA GLY A 30 15.11 31.52 37.15
C GLY A 30 16.12 30.85 36.22
N ASN A 31 17.07 31.54 35.57
CA ASN A 31 17.58 32.89 35.75
C ASN A 31 18.44 33.27 34.52
N ASN A 32 18.53 34.57 34.24
CA ASN A 32 19.28 35.15 33.13
C ASN A 32 20.80 35.03 33.30
N ASN A 33 21.57 34.86 32.20
CA ASN A 33 22.78 35.65 31.91
C ASN A 33 23.47 35.29 30.57
N LYS A 34 23.33 36.20 29.60
CA LYS A 34 24.40 36.91 28.85
C LYS A 34 25.78 36.23 28.69
N ALA A 35 26.17 35.93 27.44
CA ALA A 35 27.40 36.39 26.75
C ALA A 35 27.76 35.52 25.52
N GLU A 36 27.86 36.12 24.33
CA GLU A 36 28.77 35.66 23.25
C GLU A 36 30.24 36.00 23.65
N PRO A 37 31.35 35.64 22.94
CA PRO A 37 31.52 34.91 21.67
C PRO A 37 32.70 33.87 21.63
N SER A 38 32.81 33.14 20.51
CA SER A 38 34.04 32.61 19.83
C SER A 38 35.03 31.65 20.52
N ILE A 39 35.43 30.57 19.80
CA ILE A 39 36.76 29.90 19.65
C ILE A 39 36.50 28.60 18.84
N LYS A 40 36.80 28.51 17.53
CA LYS A 40 38.07 28.13 16.86
C LYS A 40 38.76 26.84 17.34
N THR A 41 39.28 26.10 16.35
CA THR A 41 40.35 25.07 16.37
C THR A 41 39.80 23.63 16.24
N SER A 42 39.95 22.87 15.15
CA SER A 42 41.03 22.58 14.17
C SER A 42 41.69 21.22 14.45
N ASN A 43 42.06 20.58 13.34
CA ASN A 43 42.97 19.44 13.14
C ASN A 43 42.38 18.03 13.28
N GLU A 44 42.77 17.04 12.48
CA GLU A 44 43.50 16.91 11.20
C GLU A 44 43.46 15.40 10.90
N ASP A 45 43.39 15.06 9.63
CA ASP A 45 44.08 13.96 8.95
C ASP A 45 44.15 12.55 9.55
N LYS A 46 43.60 11.60 8.81
CA LYS A 46 44.44 10.50 8.30
C LYS A 46 43.93 9.88 7.00
N GLU A 47 44.67 10.18 5.94
CA GLU A 47 44.87 9.37 4.75
C GLU A 47 45.18 7.90 5.08
N SER A 48 44.65 6.99 4.28
CA SER A 48 45.38 5.80 3.82
C SER A 48 44.72 5.21 2.58
N VAL A 49 45.43 5.38 1.46
CA VAL A 49 45.26 4.80 0.14
C VAL A 49 45.53 3.28 0.17
N VAL A 50 44.74 2.46 -0.53
CA VAL A 50 45.21 1.26 -1.26
C VAL A 50 44.41 1.09 -2.54
N ASP A 51 45.16 1.11 -3.64
CA ASP A 51 44.84 0.89 -5.06
C ASP A 51 44.62 -0.59 -5.44
N GLU A 52 44.27 -0.81 -6.72
CA GLU A 52 44.10 -2.07 -7.50
C GLU A 52 42.65 -2.57 -7.63
N LYS A 53 42.07 -2.82 -8.82
CA LYS A 53 42.41 -2.70 -10.25
C LYS A 53 41.08 -2.95 -11.02
N PRO A 54 40.93 -2.58 -12.31
CA PRO A 54 39.70 -2.79 -13.07
C PRO A 54 39.69 -4.16 -13.74
N HIS A 55 38.51 -4.78 -13.85
CA HIS A 55 38.27 -5.93 -14.72
C HIS A 55 37.18 -5.58 -15.73
N GLU A 56 37.62 -5.28 -16.96
CA GLU A 56 36.81 -5.43 -18.17
C GLU A 56 37.01 -6.83 -18.73
N GLU A 57 35.93 -7.45 -19.20
CA GLU A 57 35.77 -8.24 -20.45
C GLU A 57 34.39 -8.92 -20.37
N ASN A 58 33.35 -8.31 -20.95
CA ASN A 58 32.88 -8.52 -22.32
C ASN A 58 32.25 -9.91 -22.55
N LYS A 59 30.92 -9.94 -22.73
CA LYS A 59 30.24 -10.82 -23.69
C LYS A 59 28.91 -10.22 -24.13
N GLU A 60 29.01 -9.48 -25.21
CA GLU A 60 28.03 -9.31 -26.26
C GLU A 60 27.27 -10.63 -26.55
N ASN A 61 25.94 -10.61 -26.46
CA ASN A 61 25.12 -11.52 -27.27
C ASN A 61 23.88 -10.78 -27.75
N LYS A 62 23.86 -10.54 -29.06
CA LYS A 62 22.79 -9.95 -29.85
C LYS A 62 22.12 -11.08 -30.60
N SER A 63 20.83 -11.32 -30.38
CA SER A 63 19.97 -11.92 -31.41
C SER A 63 18.54 -11.46 -31.20
N ALA A 64 18.04 -10.75 -32.21
CA ALA A 64 16.64 -10.46 -32.41
C ALA A 64 15.96 -11.69 -33.01
N GLU A 65 14.69 -11.91 -32.68
CA GLU A 65 13.67 -12.29 -33.66
C GLU A 65 12.28 -12.05 -33.08
N ASP A 66 11.51 -11.24 -33.82
CA ASP A 66 10.07 -11.10 -33.76
C ASP A 66 9.36 -12.47 -33.79
N GLN A 67 8.32 -12.63 -32.98
CA GLN A 67 7.05 -13.14 -33.51
C GLN A 67 5.89 -12.80 -32.57
N ALA A 68 5.06 -11.88 -33.05
CA ALA A 68 3.68 -11.72 -32.63
C ALA A 68 2.84 -12.94 -33.04
N SER A 69 2.02 -13.46 -32.13
CA SER A 69 0.79 -14.17 -32.46
C SER A 69 -0.16 -14.10 -31.27
N GLU A 70 -1.41 -13.82 -31.61
CA GLU A 70 -2.56 -13.47 -30.79
C GLU A 70 -3.20 -14.69 -30.09
N GLU A 71 -3.81 -14.42 -28.91
CA GLU A 71 -4.98 -15.08 -28.26
C GLU A 71 -4.94 -16.57 -27.82
N PRO A 72 -5.84 -17.04 -26.91
CA PRO A 72 -6.61 -16.35 -25.86
C PRO A 72 -6.58 -17.07 -24.47
N ASN A 73 -7.08 -16.36 -23.45
CA ASN A 73 -7.75 -16.85 -22.23
C ASN A 73 -7.43 -18.28 -21.74
N GLN A 74 -6.61 -18.38 -20.69
CA GLN A 74 -6.66 -19.53 -19.78
C GLN A 74 -7.12 -19.07 -18.41
N ALA A 75 -8.39 -19.37 -18.15
CA ALA A 75 -9.00 -19.33 -16.84
C ALA A 75 -8.13 -20.13 -15.87
N ASN A 76 -7.56 -19.45 -14.89
CA ASN A 76 -6.96 -20.09 -13.73
C ASN A 76 -8.08 -20.79 -12.95
N GLU A 77 -8.20 -22.12 -13.12
CA GLU A 77 -8.96 -22.95 -12.21
C GLU A 77 -8.23 -22.98 -10.86
N VAL A 78 -8.60 -22.05 -9.99
CA VAL A 78 -8.24 -22.09 -8.57
C VAL A 78 -9.00 -23.25 -7.92
N ASN A 79 -8.21 -24.20 -7.42
CA ASN A 79 -8.59 -25.42 -6.73
C ASN A 79 -9.65 -25.16 -5.64
N LYS A 80 -10.90 -25.57 -5.91
CA LYS A 80 -12.06 -25.47 -5.01
C LYS A 80 -11.95 -26.45 -3.84
N ASN A 81 -11.12 -26.10 -2.84
CA ASN A 81 -11.37 -26.57 -1.49
C ASN A 81 -12.60 -25.82 -0.97
N ASN A 82 -13.69 -26.59 -0.84
CA ASN A 82 -15.08 -26.19 -0.61
C ASN A 82 -15.29 -25.49 0.75
N VAL A 83 -14.74 -24.30 0.92
CA VAL A 83 -15.20 -23.31 1.88
C VAL A 83 -16.19 -22.45 1.09
N ASN A 84 -17.44 -22.37 1.57
CA ASN A 84 -18.47 -21.53 0.97
C ASN A 84 -18.13 -20.07 1.26
N THR A 85 -17.17 -19.54 0.52
CA THR A 85 -16.67 -18.19 0.67
C THR A 85 -17.37 -17.32 -0.37
N ASP A 86 -18.14 -16.34 0.09
CA ASP A 86 -18.81 -15.40 -0.80
C ASP A 86 -17.76 -14.54 -1.54
N ILE A 87 -17.61 -14.81 -2.84
CA ILE A 87 -16.72 -14.04 -3.72
C ILE A 87 -17.43 -12.77 -4.17
N ASN A 88 -16.74 -11.63 -4.03
CA ASN A 88 -17.18 -10.32 -4.45
C ASN A 88 -16.38 -9.92 -5.70
N THR A 89 -17.09 -9.51 -6.76
CA THR A 89 -16.49 -8.97 -7.99
C THR A 89 -16.75 -7.47 -8.06
N LYS A 90 -15.71 -6.66 -8.31
CA LYS A 90 -15.83 -5.20 -8.43
C LYS A 90 -14.92 -4.64 -9.53
N GLN A 91 -15.43 -3.62 -10.22
CA GLN A 91 -14.63 -2.74 -11.07
C GLN A 91 -13.96 -1.67 -10.18
N VAL A 92 -12.67 -1.47 -10.36
CA VAL A 92 -11.84 -0.63 -9.50
C VAL A 92 -10.76 0.13 -10.30
N GLU A 93 -10.16 1.11 -9.65
CA GLU A 93 -8.99 1.84 -10.10
C GLU A 93 -7.81 1.51 -9.17
N PHE A 94 -6.66 1.13 -9.71
CA PHE A 94 -5.46 0.86 -8.91
C PHE A 94 -4.95 2.16 -8.28
N SER A 95 -4.74 2.15 -6.95
CA SER A 95 -4.18 3.29 -6.21
C SER A 95 -2.68 3.10 -5.99
N GLY A 96 -2.26 1.90 -5.58
CA GLY A 96 -0.86 1.57 -5.34
C GLY A 96 -0.65 0.30 -4.50
N GLN A 97 0.62 -0.03 -4.25
CA GLN A 97 1.00 -1.06 -3.28
C GLN A 97 1.11 -0.44 -1.88
N ILE A 98 0.52 -1.10 -0.88
CA ILE A 98 0.65 -0.75 0.53
C ILE A 98 1.91 -1.40 1.10
N ASP A 99 2.09 -2.69 0.79
CA ASP A 99 3.26 -3.50 1.13
C ASP A 99 3.45 -4.63 0.10
N GLN A 100 4.42 -5.51 0.31
CA GLN A 100 4.74 -6.62 -0.62
C GLN A 100 3.57 -7.61 -0.84
N THR A 101 2.58 -7.59 0.04
CA THR A 101 1.45 -8.54 0.07
C THR A 101 0.11 -7.83 0.08
N SER A 102 0.07 -6.52 -0.20
CA SER A 102 -1.16 -5.73 -0.07
C SER A 102 -1.18 -4.60 -1.07
N ILE A 103 -2.33 -4.43 -1.74
CA ILE A 103 -2.61 -3.32 -2.65
C ILE A 103 -3.78 -2.50 -2.14
N GLU A 104 -3.85 -1.25 -2.59
CA GLU A 104 -5.01 -0.40 -2.46
C GLU A 104 -5.64 -0.16 -3.84
N VAL A 105 -6.96 -0.28 -3.91
CA VAL A 105 -7.76 0.06 -5.08
C VAL A 105 -8.89 1.00 -4.68
N ILE A 106 -9.39 1.80 -5.61
CA ILE A 106 -10.53 2.70 -5.42
C ILE A 106 -11.74 2.08 -6.13
N THR A 107 -12.83 1.84 -5.41
CA THR A 107 -14.07 1.35 -6.04
C THR A 107 -14.69 2.40 -6.94
N SER A 108 -15.60 1.99 -7.84
CA SER A 108 -16.39 2.92 -8.65
C SER A 108 -17.19 3.96 -7.84
N GLU A 109 -17.41 3.72 -6.54
CA GLU A 109 -18.05 4.64 -5.61
C GLU A 109 -17.06 5.66 -5.00
N GLY A 110 -15.77 5.58 -5.34
CA GLY A 110 -14.70 6.41 -4.78
C GLY A 110 -14.22 5.97 -3.40
N THR A 111 -14.52 4.74 -2.98
CA THR A 111 -14.12 4.23 -1.66
C THR A 111 -12.81 3.44 -1.76
N PRO A 112 -11.79 3.74 -0.95
CA PRO A 112 -10.56 2.95 -0.93
C PRO A 112 -10.80 1.56 -0.33
N LEU A 113 -10.18 0.56 -0.92
CA LEU A 113 -10.28 -0.84 -0.54
C LEU A 113 -8.87 -1.46 -0.52
N ALA A 114 -8.43 -1.88 0.66
CA ALA A 114 -7.19 -2.64 0.82
C ALA A 114 -7.45 -4.13 0.58
N LEU A 115 -6.64 -4.75 -0.27
CA LEU A 115 -6.72 -6.17 -0.65
C LEU A 115 -5.38 -6.86 -0.36
N ARG A 116 -5.44 -7.99 0.37
CA ARG A 116 -4.29 -8.83 0.74
C ARG A 116 -4.06 -9.93 -0.30
N ILE A 117 -2.81 -10.15 -0.63
CA ILE A 117 -2.29 -11.10 -1.60
C ILE A 117 -1.58 -12.21 -0.83
N GLU A 118 -2.09 -13.44 -0.88
CA GLU A 118 -1.43 -14.61 -0.25
C GLU A 118 -0.98 -15.66 -1.25
N ASN A 119 -1.80 -15.92 -2.28
CA ASN A 119 -1.52 -16.94 -3.31
C ASN A 119 -1.84 -16.39 -4.69
N PHE A 120 -1.48 -15.14 -4.95
CA PHE A 120 -1.65 -14.59 -6.27
C PHE A 120 -0.56 -15.17 -7.17
N GLY A 121 -0.98 -15.88 -8.24
CA GLY A 121 -0.04 -16.47 -9.20
C GLY A 121 0.90 -15.39 -9.76
N GLU A 122 2.03 -15.82 -10.33
CA GLU A 122 3.13 -14.98 -10.85
C GLU A 122 2.73 -13.99 -11.98
N ASN A 123 1.44 -13.83 -12.25
CA ASN A 123 0.91 -13.24 -13.47
C ASN A 123 0.61 -11.74 -13.40
N VAL A 124 0.68 -11.11 -12.22
CA VAL A 124 0.48 -9.65 -12.12
C VAL A 124 1.68 -9.01 -11.43
N ASP A 125 2.45 -8.27 -12.23
CA ASP A 125 3.49 -7.38 -11.74
C ASP A 125 2.84 -6.04 -11.34
N PHE A 126 2.43 -5.95 -10.09
CA PHE A 126 1.88 -4.70 -9.52
C PHE A 126 2.89 -3.54 -9.52
N GLY A 127 4.19 -3.80 -9.74
CA GLY A 127 5.21 -2.77 -9.89
C GLY A 127 5.18 -2.09 -11.26
N ALA A 128 4.58 -2.73 -12.26
CA ALA A 128 4.41 -2.19 -13.61
C ALA A 128 3.12 -1.36 -13.78
N LEU A 129 2.20 -1.42 -12.82
CA LEU A 129 0.94 -0.68 -12.86
C LEU A 129 1.11 0.78 -12.42
N ASN A 130 0.32 1.66 -13.00
CA ASN A 130 0.23 3.06 -12.62
C ASN A 130 -1.04 3.32 -11.81
N ALA A 131 -0.96 4.26 -10.87
CA ALA A 131 -2.16 4.77 -10.21
C ALA A 131 -3.13 5.32 -11.27
N GLY A 132 -4.38 4.89 -11.24
CA GLY A 132 -5.37 5.20 -12.28
C GLY A 132 -5.70 4.03 -13.21
N ASP A 133 -4.88 2.99 -13.26
CA ASP A 133 -5.14 1.82 -14.12
C ASP A 133 -6.42 1.11 -13.65
N ARG A 134 -7.31 0.81 -14.59
CA ARG A 134 -8.59 0.17 -14.29
C ARG A 134 -8.42 -1.34 -14.26
N ALA A 135 -9.17 -1.97 -13.37
CA ALA A 135 -9.19 -3.41 -13.25
C ALA A 135 -10.54 -3.93 -12.77
N GLU A 136 -10.80 -5.20 -13.06
CA GLU A 136 -11.77 -6.00 -12.34
C GLU A 136 -11.04 -6.85 -11.30
N VAL A 137 -11.55 -6.84 -10.07
CA VAL A 137 -11.02 -7.65 -8.96
C VAL A 137 -12.07 -8.59 -8.44
N GLU A 138 -11.62 -9.78 -8.04
CA GLU A 138 -12.38 -10.71 -7.22
C GLU A 138 -11.70 -10.86 -5.86
N TYR A 139 -12.49 -10.84 -4.79
CA TYR A 139 -11.98 -11.01 -3.45
C TYR A 139 -13.05 -11.58 -2.51
N TYR A 140 -12.61 -12.07 -1.35
CA TYR A 140 -13.51 -12.42 -0.25
C TYR A 140 -13.02 -11.85 1.08
N THR A 141 -13.91 -11.75 2.06
CA THR A 141 -13.51 -11.39 3.42
C THR A 141 -13.29 -12.64 4.26
N ASN A 142 -12.09 -12.82 4.83
CA ASN A 142 -11.78 -13.96 5.68
C ASN A 142 -12.39 -13.82 7.09
N GLU A 143 -12.21 -14.84 7.94
CA GLU A 143 -12.73 -14.86 9.32
C GLU A 143 -12.16 -13.75 10.24
N HIS A 144 -11.08 -13.10 9.82
CA HIS A 144 -10.46 -11.97 10.50
C HIS A 144 -10.92 -10.60 9.96
N GLY A 145 -11.85 -10.58 9.00
CA GLY A 145 -12.34 -9.33 8.41
C GLY A 145 -11.42 -8.74 7.35
N GLN A 146 -10.44 -9.49 6.85
CA GLN A 146 -9.50 -9.03 5.81
C GLN A 146 -10.01 -9.40 4.42
N ASN A 147 -9.86 -8.49 3.46
CA ASN A 147 -10.21 -8.75 2.06
C ASN A 147 -9.05 -9.44 1.35
N MET A 148 -9.26 -10.68 0.92
CA MET A 148 -8.30 -11.54 0.27
C MET A 148 -8.51 -11.50 -1.24
N LEU A 149 -7.53 -10.98 -1.97
CA LEU A 149 -7.55 -10.92 -3.43
C LEU A 149 -7.44 -12.34 -4.01
N THR A 150 -8.36 -12.68 -4.91
CA THR A 150 -8.35 -13.97 -5.63
C THR A 150 -8.14 -13.81 -7.12
N ASN A 151 -8.60 -12.70 -7.71
CA ASN A 151 -8.36 -12.38 -9.12
C ASN A 151 -8.19 -10.87 -9.34
N PHE A 152 -7.42 -10.51 -10.36
CA PHE A 152 -7.08 -9.13 -10.74
C PHE A 152 -6.83 -9.12 -12.24
N VAL A 153 -7.69 -8.45 -12.98
CA VAL A 153 -7.65 -8.38 -14.44
C VAL A 153 -7.69 -6.92 -14.85
N ILE A 154 -6.63 -6.44 -15.50
CA ILE A 154 -6.56 -5.07 -16.02
C ILE A 154 -7.62 -4.90 -17.11
N THR A 155 -8.32 -3.77 -17.09
CA THR A 155 -9.33 -3.39 -18.09
C THR A 155 -8.88 -2.13 -18.84
N GLU A 156 -9.09 -2.12 -20.17
CA GLU A 156 -8.74 -0.99 -21.05
C GLU A 156 -9.72 0.21 -20.95
#